data_AF-A0A7G2M140-F1
#
_entry.id   AF-A0A7G2M140-F1
#
_cell.length_a   1.000
_cell.length_b   1.000
_cell.length_c   1.000
_cell.angle_alpha   90.00
_cell.angle_beta   90.00
_cell.angle_gamma   90.00
#
_symmetry.space_group_name_H-M   'P 1'
#
loop_
_entity.id
_entity.type
_entity.pdbx_description
1 polymer ?
#
loop_
_entity_poly.entity_id
_entity_poly.type
_entity_poly.pdbx_seq_one_letter_code
_entity_poly.pdbx_strand_id
1 'polypeptide(L)' 'MQDLLTMLTRLHRPRLLMRAARIGAEDYQRGTHLPRILGFGILPRHGTALLKLIEIEADLNTQRKAADG' A
#
# COMPACT_ATOMS: atom_id res chain seq x y z
N MET A 1 9.46 18.68 -7.28
CA MET A 1 9.27 17.82 -6.09
C MET A 1 7.94 17.12 -6.26
N GLN A 2 7.92 15.81 -6.50
CA GLN A 2 6.66 15.11 -6.72
C GLN A 2 5.94 14.95 -5.39
N ASP A 3 4.74 15.50 -5.30
CA ASP A 3 3.96 15.50 -4.07
C ASP A 3 3.42 14.10 -3.77
N LEU A 4 3.53 13.63 -2.52
CA LEU A 4 3.08 12.29 -2.10
C LEU A 4 1.61 12.03 -2.49
N LEU A 5 0.78 13.07 -2.40
CA LEU A 5 -0.61 13.04 -2.83
C LEU A 5 -0.77 12.80 -4.34
N THR A 6 0.11 13.37 -5.15
CA THR A 6 0.12 13.15 -6.61
C THR A 6 0.51 11.72 -6.96
N MET A 7 1.38 11.07 -6.17
CA MET A 7 1.70 9.66 -6.36
C MET A 7 0.50 8.78 -6.02
N LEU A 8 -0.18 9.08 -4.91
CA LEU A 8 -1.38 8.36 -4.49
C LEU A 8 -2.52 8.45 -5.50
N THR A 9 -2.79 9.63 -6.07
CA THR A 9 -3.87 9.80 -7.06
C THR A 9 -3.65 9.04 -8.35
N ARG A 10 -2.40 8.69 -8.68
CA ARG A 10 -2.05 7.87 -9.85
C ARG A 10 -2.25 6.37 -9.63
N LEU A 11 -2.46 5.93 -8.39
CA LEU A 11 -2.71 4.52 -8.09
C LEU A 11 -4.13 4.13 -8.51
N HIS A 12 -4.23 3.46 -9.66
CA HIS A 12 -5.50 2.88 -10.11
C HIS A 12 -5.58 1.41 -9.74
N ARG A 13 -6.66 1.00 -9.05
CA ARG A 13 -6.88 -0.39 -8.62
C ARG A 13 -8.25 -0.92 -9.04
N PRO A 14 -8.36 -2.21 -9.42
CA PRO A 14 -9.64 -2.84 -9.66
C PRO A 14 -10.59 -2.70 -8.47
N ARG A 15 -11.88 -2.49 -8.75
CA ARG A 15 -12.90 -2.25 -7.72
C ARG A 15 -12.97 -3.38 -6.69
N LEU A 16 -12.70 -4.62 -7.10
CA LEU A 16 -12.67 -5.78 -6.21
C LEU A 16 -11.57 -5.66 -5.14
N LEU A 17 -10.35 -5.27 -5.53
CA LEU A 17 -9.24 -5.09 -4.58
C LEU A 17 -9.51 -3.92 -3.63
N MET A 18 -10.05 -2.81 -4.15
CA MET A 18 -10.45 -1.69 -3.30
C MET A 18 -11.54 -2.07 -2.30
N ARG A 19 -12.47 -2.95 -2.68
CA ARG A 19 -13.50 -3.45 -1.77
C ARG A 19 -12.90 -4.36 -0.69
N ALA A 20 -12.02 -5.28 -1.07
CA ALA A 20 -11.32 -6.14 -0.12
C ALA A 20 -10.49 -5.32 0.88
N ALA A 21 -9.75 -4.31 0.39
CA ALA A 21 -8.99 -3.40 1.23
C ALA A 21 -9.87 -2.62 2.22
N ARG A 22 -11.07 -2.17 1.80
CA ARG A 22 -12.01 -1.49 2.70
C ARG A 22 -12.53 -2.39 3.80
N ILE A 23 -12.87 -3.64 3.47
CA ILE A 23 -13.31 -4.63 4.47
C ILE A 23 -12.17 -4.88 5.46
N GLY A 24 -10.95 -5.16 4.97
CA GLY A 24 -9.79 -5.37 5.85
C GLY A 24 -9.36 -4.13 6.63
N ALA A 25 -9.74 -2.92 6.19
CA ALA A 25 -9.45 -1.69 6.91
C ALA A 25 -10.28 -1.55 8.20
N GLU A 26 -11.42 -2.24 8.32
CA GLU A 26 -12.24 -2.23 9.54
C GLU A 26 -11.47 -2.80 10.74
N ASP A 27 -10.67 -3.85 10.52
CA ASP A 27 -9.84 -4.49 11.55
C ASP A 27 -8.38 -4.01 11.56
N TYR A 28 -8.04 -3.03 10.71
CA TYR A 28 -6.65 -2.62 10.53
C TYR A 28 -6.13 -1.77 11.70
N GLN A 29 -5.14 -2.30 12.41
CA GLN A 29 -4.43 -1.58 13.47
C GLN A 29 -3.05 -1.11 12.98
N ARG A 30 -2.90 0.20 12.76
CA ARG A 30 -1.65 0.79 12.25
C ARG A 30 -0.42 0.43 13.09
N GLY A 31 -0.53 0.46 14.42
CA GLY A 31 0.62 0.21 15.32
C GLY A 31 1.15 -1.22 15.24
N THR A 32 0.30 -2.18 14.92
CA THR A 32 0.63 -3.62 14.92
C THR A 32 0.88 -4.14 13.51
N HIS A 33 0.01 -3.77 12.56
CA HIS A 33 0.04 -4.34 11.22
C HIS A 33 1.08 -3.65 10.33
N LEU A 34 1.22 -2.33 10.41
CA LEU A 34 2.11 -1.59 9.52
C LEU A 34 3.59 -1.94 9.69
N PRO A 35 4.15 -2.06 10.92
CA PRO A 35 5.53 -2.50 11.08
C PRO A 35 5.77 -3.89 10.50
N ARG A 36 4.81 -4.82 10.70
CA ARG A 36 4.87 -6.18 10.17
C ARG A 36 4.85 -6.23 8.64
N ILE A 37 4.01 -5.41 8.00
CA ILE A 37 3.95 -5.30 6.52
C ILE A 37 5.26 -4.74 5.96
N LEU A 38 5.81 -3.71 6.62
CA LEU A 38 7.02 -3.04 6.16
C LEU A 38 8.31 -3.77 6.57
N GLY A 39 8.23 -4.80 7.41
CA GLY A 39 9.40 -5.52 7.94
C GLY A 39 10.23 -4.71 8.95
N PHE A 40 9.67 -3.64 9.54
CA PHE A 40 10.36 -2.83 10.53
C PHE A 40 10.01 -3.27 11.96
N GLY A 41 11.01 -3.26 12.85
CA GLY A 41 10.77 -3.42 14.30
C GLY A 41 10.19 -2.16 14.96
N ILE A 42 10.41 -0.98 14.38
CA ILE A 42 9.89 0.31 14.84
C ILE A 42 9.24 1.04 13.66
N LEU A 43 8.05 1.59 13.89
CA LEU A 43 7.29 2.21 12.82
C LEU A 43 7.97 3.49 12.27
N PRO A 44 8.27 3.57 10.96
CA PRO A 44 8.90 4.74 10.39
C PRO A 44 7.94 5.95 10.36
N ARG A 45 8.51 7.15 10.14
CA ARG A 45 7.72 8.38 9.96
C ARG A 45 6.75 8.23 8.78
N HIS A 46 5.61 8.94 8.86
CA HIS A 46 4.50 8.81 7.92
C HIS A 46 4.91 8.91 6.44
N GLY A 47 5.75 9.88 6.08
CA GLY A 47 6.20 10.04 4.69
C GLY A 47 7.01 8.84 4.18
N THR A 48 7.97 8.37 4.97
CA THR A 48 8.78 7.19 4.64
C THR A 48 7.94 5.92 4.56
N ALA A 49 6.98 5.77 5.48
CA ALA A 49 6.04 4.65 5.46
C ALA A 49 5.20 4.65 4.17
N LEU A 50 4.67 5.81 3.77
CA LEU A 50 3.88 5.95 2.54
C LEU A 50 4.68 5.63 1.29
N LEU A 51 5.92 6.13 1.18
CA LEU A 51 6.79 5.82 0.04
C LEU A 51 7.02 4.31 -0.09
N LYS A 52 7.32 3.63 1.01
CA LYS A 52 7.50 2.18 1.03
C LYS A 52 6.23 1.41 0.67
N LEU A 53 5.08 1.86 1.16
CA LEU A 53 3.79 1.27 0.78
C LEU A 53 3.50 1.44 -0.71
N ILE A 54 3.82 2.60 -1.30
CA ILE A 54 3.63 2.83 -2.74
C ILE A 54 4.53 1.89 -3.58
N GLU A 55 5.78 1.67 -3.15
CA GLU A 55 6.71 0.72 -3.79
C GLU A 55 6.14 -0.70 -3.77
N ILE A 56 5.77 -1.20 -2.58
CA ILE A 56 5.16 -2.54 -2.41
C ILE A 56 3.92 -2.69 -3.30
N GLU A 57 3.06 -1.68 -3.31
CA GLU A 57 1.80 -1.70 -4.04
C GLU A 57 2.00 -1.65 -5.57
N ALA A 58 3.11 -1.07 -6.05
CA ALA A 58 3.50 -1.12 -7.45
C ALA A 58 3.99 -2.51 -7.86
N ASP A 59 4.80 -3.16 -7.02
CA ASP A 59 5.31 -4.52 -7.25
C ASP A 59 4.16 -5.53 -7.31
N LEU A 60 3.24 -5.48 -6.34
CA LEU A 60 2.06 -6.35 -6.31
C LEU A 60 1.19 -6.17 -7.56
N ASN A 61 0.99 -4.94 -8.01
CA ASN A 61 0.22 -4.68 -9.23
C ASN A 61 0.94 -5.19 -10.49
N THR A 62 2.27 -5.15 -10.51
CA THR A 62 3.08 -5.72 -11.61
C THR A 62 2.93 -7.23 -11.67
N GLN A 63 3.05 -7.92 -10.52
CA GLN A 63 2.84 -9.36 -10.42
C GLN A 63 1.43 -9.76 -10.85
N ARG A 64 0.40 -9.03 -10.38
CA ARG A 64 -0.99 -9.28 -10.78
C ARG A 64 -1.18 -9.18 -12.30
N LYS A 65 -0.63 -8.14 -12.93
CA LYS A 65 -0.72 -7.97 -14.39
C LYS A 65 0.04 -9.05 -15.16
N ALA A 66 1.16 -9.53 -14.62
CA ALA A 66 1.95 -10.58 -15.23
C ALA A 66 1.27 -11.97 -15.13
N ALA A 67 0.49 -12.21 -14.07
CA ALA A 67 -0.29 -13.43 -13.89
C ALA A 67 -1.61 -13.46 -14.69
N ASP A 68 -2.05 -12.32 -15.22
CA ASP A 68 -3.24 -12.18 -16.05
C ASP A 68 -2.95 -12.43 -17.57
N GLY A 69 -1.75 -12.92 -17.92
CA GLY A 69 -1.32 -13.22 -19.30
C GLY A 69 -0.88 -14.68 -19.46
#